data_AF-A0A317CKC3-F1
#
_entry.id   AF-A0A317CKC3-F1
#
_cell.length_a   1.000
_cell.length_b   1.000
_cell.length_c   1.000
_cell.angle_alpha   90.00
_cell.angle_beta   90.00
_cell.angle_gamma   90.00
#
_symmetry.space_group_name_H-M   'P 1'
#
loop_
_entity.id
_entity.type
_entity.pdbx_description
1 polymer ?
#
loop_
_entity_poly.entity_id
_entity_poly.type
_entity_poly.pdbx_seq_one_letter_code
_entity_poly.pdbx_strand_id
1 'polypeptide(L)'
;MKISTLLGRAGLVAAATLLSIQMAQAAVFQIQGVASNDSLNMRSKPGTKNPVVAKIPHNGKYVRSTGQRVSVGRTVWTKVTWQGNTGWVSERYIRPMQTAQAPRPAAPRAVAPAPARVAPRPAVARTPAAPGSKGKWVLECGNMSPFWRVIVHTGEALDVNLRGQPLGMLPIIHQQQDRNRWNTAMKTVLKSSNGQSQADMTVKYTKQCFHTLSKQNVHYRVKAMIRGEELNGCCRAVRIQ
;
A
#
# COMPACT_ATOMS: atom_id res chain seq x y z
N MET A 1 -26.84 -75.62 -10.35
CA MET A 1 -26.66 -75.04 -9.00
C MET A 1 -25.69 -73.85 -9.10
N LYS A 2 -26.19 -72.66 -8.75
CA LYS A 2 -25.50 -71.47 -8.20
C LYS A 2 -24.49 -70.62 -9.02
N ILE A 3 -24.98 -69.40 -9.35
CA ILE A 3 -24.42 -68.04 -9.08
C ILE A 3 -23.28 -67.53 -10.01
N SER A 4 -23.59 -66.67 -11.01
CA SER A 4 -23.42 -65.19 -11.04
C SER A 4 -22.03 -64.69 -10.60
N THR A 5 -21.30 -63.88 -11.37
CA THR A 5 -21.26 -62.40 -11.21
C THR A 5 -20.42 -61.75 -12.32
N LEU A 6 -20.91 -60.62 -12.85
CA LEU A 6 -20.27 -59.71 -13.82
C LEU A 6 -19.05 -58.98 -13.22
N LEU A 7 -17.95 -58.91 -13.97
CA LEU A 7 -16.81 -58.03 -13.68
C LEU A 7 -16.90 -56.76 -14.54
N GLY A 8 -17.30 -55.65 -13.90
CA GLY A 8 -17.28 -54.31 -14.47
C GLY A 8 -15.86 -53.77 -14.62
N ARG A 9 -15.55 -53.20 -15.79
CA ARG A 9 -14.34 -52.42 -16.03
C ARG A 9 -14.55 -51.00 -15.52
N ALA A 10 -13.93 -50.68 -14.39
CA ALA A 10 -13.85 -49.32 -13.86
C ALA A 10 -12.81 -48.51 -14.64
N GLY A 11 -13.24 -47.38 -15.22
CA GLY A 11 -12.36 -46.41 -15.88
C GLY A 11 -11.53 -45.63 -14.86
N LEU A 12 -10.23 -45.48 -15.14
CA LEU A 12 -9.36 -44.56 -14.41
C LEU A 12 -9.76 -43.12 -14.77
N VAL A 13 -10.30 -42.38 -13.80
CA VAL A 13 -10.40 -40.92 -13.86
C VAL A 13 -9.18 -40.35 -13.16
N ALA A 14 -8.23 -39.79 -13.92
CA ALA A 14 -7.10 -39.06 -13.37
C ALA A 14 -7.58 -37.70 -12.84
N ALA A 15 -7.74 -37.58 -11.52
CA ALA A 15 -8.04 -36.32 -10.85
C ALA A 15 -6.78 -35.46 -10.76
N ALA A 16 -6.65 -34.46 -11.63
CA ALA A 16 -5.62 -33.43 -11.52
C ALA A 16 -5.94 -32.53 -10.31
N THR A 17 -5.27 -32.77 -9.19
CA THR A 17 -5.36 -31.92 -7.99
C THR A 17 -4.69 -30.58 -8.25
N LEU A 18 -5.50 -29.52 -8.42
CA LEU A 18 -5.05 -28.13 -8.40
C LEU A 18 -4.48 -27.80 -7.00
N LEU A 19 -3.16 -27.85 -6.85
CA LEU A 19 -2.48 -27.29 -5.68
C LEU A 19 -2.73 -25.77 -5.69
N SER A 20 -3.69 -25.33 -4.88
CA SER A 20 -3.97 -23.92 -4.68
C SER A 20 -2.83 -23.29 -3.89
N ILE A 21 -1.86 -22.69 -4.59
CA ILE A 21 -0.82 -21.86 -3.97
C ILE A 21 -1.54 -20.63 -3.40
N GLN A 22 -1.90 -20.67 -2.12
CA GLN A 22 -2.35 -19.50 -1.41
C GLN A 22 -1.18 -18.51 -1.36
N MET A 23 -1.19 -17.53 -2.27
CA MET A 23 -0.33 -16.36 -2.21
C MET A 23 -0.56 -15.67 -0.86
N ALA A 24 0.35 -15.89 0.09
CA ALA A 24 0.33 -15.21 1.37
C ALA A 24 0.46 -13.71 1.10
N GLN A 25 -0.57 -12.94 1.44
CA GLN A 25 -0.58 -11.50 1.24
C GLN A 25 0.62 -10.85 1.96
N ALA A 26 1.41 -10.09 1.21
CA ALA A 26 2.51 -9.30 1.74
C ALA A 26 1.94 -8.19 2.64
N ALA A 27 1.87 -8.45 3.94
CA ALA A 27 1.48 -7.45 4.93
C ALA A 27 2.61 -6.42 5.12
N VAL A 28 2.24 -5.15 5.23
CA VAL A 28 3.18 -4.05 5.52
C VAL A 28 3.07 -3.70 7.00
N PHE A 29 4.21 -3.58 7.66
CA PHE A 29 4.32 -3.32 9.09
C PHE A 29 5.07 -2.02 9.38
N GLN A 30 4.89 -1.50 10.58
CA GLN A 30 5.72 -0.47 11.20
C GLN A 30 6.23 -0.97 12.55
N ILE A 31 7.36 -0.43 12.99
CA ILE A 31 7.97 -0.76 14.29
C ILE A 31 7.10 -0.21 15.42
N GLN A 32 6.97 -0.99 16.48
CA GLN A 32 6.29 -0.62 17.72
C GLN A 32 7.06 -1.16 18.92
N GLY A 33 6.99 -0.47 20.06
CA GLY A 33 7.49 -1.00 21.34
C GLY A 33 9.01 -1.06 21.44
N VAL A 34 9.72 -0.29 20.61
CA VAL A 34 11.17 -0.06 20.67
C VAL A 34 11.39 1.36 21.20
N ALA A 35 12.32 1.54 22.14
CA ALA A 35 12.63 2.85 22.71
C ALA A 35 13.24 3.80 21.67
N SER A 36 13.09 5.11 21.84
CA SER A 36 13.52 6.11 20.84
C SER A 36 15.02 6.13 20.58
N ASN A 37 15.82 5.70 21.55
CA ASN A 37 17.27 5.53 21.49
C ASN A 37 17.71 4.10 21.10
N ASP A 38 16.78 3.24 20.68
CA ASP A 38 17.05 1.84 20.34
C ASP A 38 16.55 1.46 18.93
N SER A 39 16.89 0.24 18.50
CA SER A 39 16.57 -0.32 17.20
C SER A 39 16.16 -1.78 17.29
N LEU A 40 15.21 -2.18 16.44
CA LEU A 40 14.85 -3.57 16.26
C LEU A 40 15.90 -4.29 15.42
N ASN A 41 16.48 -5.36 15.98
CA ASN A 41 17.40 -6.22 15.26
C ASN A 41 16.66 -7.13 14.25
N MET A 42 17.05 -7.06 12.99
CA MET A 42 16.70 -8.03 11.94
C MET A 42 17.79 -9.10 11.87
N ARG A 43 17.42 -10.38 11.93
CA ARG A 43 18.37 -11.49 12.03
C ARG A 43 18.37 -12.40 10.81
N SER A 44 19.45 -13.12 10.56
CA SER A 44 19.57 -14.02 9.40
C SER A 44 18.63 -15.24 9.47
N LYS A 45 18.31 -15.70 10.69
CA LYS A 45 17.40 -16.83 10.97
C LYS A 45 16.49 -16.52 12.19
N PRO A 46 15.37 -17.23 12.36
CA PRO A 46 14.51 -17.09 13.53
C PRO A 46 15.26 -17.41 14.83
N GLY A 47 15.25 -16.49 15.80
CA GLY A 47 15.83 -16.70 17.12
C GLY A 47 16.86 -15.65 17.51
N THR A 48 16.97 -15.38 18.82
CA THR A 48 17.83 -14.32 19.38
C THR A 48 19.33 -14.64 19.30
N LYS A 49 19.71 -15.90 19.08
CA LYS A 49 21.11 -16.33 18.97
C LYS A 49 21.69 -16.17 17.56
N ASN A 50 20.87 -15.87 16.55
CA ASN A 50 21.33 -15.78 15.17
C ASN A 50 21.93 -14.40 14.84
N PRO A 51 22.87 -14.29 13.90
CA PRO A 51 23.47 -13.01 13.51
C PRO A 51 22.46 -11.92 13.13
N VAL A 52 22.74 -10.69 13.52
CA VAL A 52 21.98 -9.50 13.11
C VAL A 52 22.46 -9.08 11.72
N VAL A 53 21.55 -9.00 10.76
CA VAL A 53 21.83 -8.60 9.36
C VAL A 53 21.44 -7.15 9.08
N ALA A 54 20.55 -6.56 9.88
CA ALA A 54 20.21 -5.14 9.82
C ALA A 54 19.61 -4.67 11.15
N LYS A 55 19.62 -3.36 11.38
CA LYS A 55 18.94 -2.71 12.50
C LYS A 55 17.90 -1.74 11.97
N ILE A 56 16.66 -1.90 12.43
CA ILE A 56 15.53 -1.06 12.04
C ILE A 56 15.28 -0.06 13.17
N PRO A 57 15.33 1.26 12.96
CA PRO A 57 15.11 2.24 14.01
C PRO A 57 13.70 2.13 14.60
N HIS A 58 13.51 2.60 15.83
CA HIS A 58 12.23 2.55 16.55
C HIS A 58 11.03 3.12 15.79
N ASN A 59 11.27 4.11 14.93
CA ASN A 59 10.27 4.76 14.08
C ASN A 59 10.21 4.17 12.66
N GLY A 60 10.85 3.01 12.45
CA GLY A 60 10.88 2.32 11.16
C GLY A 60 9.47 1.99 10.67
N LYS A 61 9.23 2.23 9.39
CA LYS A 61 7.95 1.96 8.71
C LYS A 61 8.20 1.15 7.45
N TYR A 62 7.12 0.62 6.89
CA TYR A 62 7.13 -0.08 5.61
C TYR A 62 7.95 -1.38 5.60
N VAL A 63 7.98 -2.07 6.74
CA VAL A 63 8.59 -3.39 6.89
C VAL A 63 7.69 -4.39 6.18
N ARG A 64 8.11 -4.92 5.03
CA ARG A 64 7.28 -5.80 4.20
C ARG A 64 7.43 -7.24 4.65
N SER A 65 6.31 -7.93 4.91
CA SER A 65 6.31 -9.37 5.12
C SER A 65 6.54 -10.11 3.82
N THR A 66 7.31 -11.19 3.90
CA THR A 66 7.34 -12.23 2.86
C THR A 66 6.23 -13.27 3.05
N GLY A 67 5.40 -13.13 4.10
CA GLY A 67 4.38 -14.11 4.48
C GLY A 67 4.90 -15.27 5.33
N GLN A 68 6.22 -15.48 5.38
CA GLN A 68 6.83 -16.57 6.16
C GLN A 68 6.86 -16.22 7.66
N ARG A 69 6.35 -17.15 8.47
CA ARG A 69 6.32 -17.07 9.94
C ARG A 69 6.87 -18.35 10.55
N VAL A 70 7.66 -18.24 11.60
CA VAL A 70 8.24 -19.37 12.33
C VAL A 70 8.20 -19.07 13.83
N SER A 71 7.66 -20.00 14.61
CA SER A 71 7.68 -19.92 16.07
C SER A 71 8.96 -20.56 16.61
N VAL A 72 9.70 -19.83 17.45
CA VAL A 72 10.85 -20.34 18.20
C VAL A 72 10.60 -20.11 19.69
N GLY A 73 10.33 -21.18 20.42
CA GLY A 73 9.85 -21.09 21.80
C GLY A 73 8.52 -20.33 21.88
N ARG A 74 8.44 -19.32 22.76
CA ARG A 74 7.25 -18.44 22.91
C ARG A 74 7.23 -17.25 21.94
N THR A 75 8.21 -17.14 21.05
CA THR A 75 8.34 -15.97 20.16
C THR A 75 8.02 -16.34 18.72
N VAL A 76 7.09 -15.61 18.11
CA VAL A 76 6.84 -15.70 16.67
C VAL A 76 7.80 -14.77 15.94
N TRP A 77 8.46 -15.31 14.93
CA TRP A 77 9.36 -14.60 14.03
C TRP A 77 8.73 -14.51 12.65
N THR A 78 8.83 -13.33 12.04
CA THR A 78 8.34 -13.07 10.70
C THR A 78 9.48 -12.64 9.82
N LYS A 79 9.55 -13.24 8.63
CA LYS A 79 10.55 -12.86 7.65
C LYS A 79 10.07 -11.64 6.87
N VAL A 80 10.89 -10.61 6.91
CA VAL A 80 10.58 -9.29 6.41
C VAL A 80 11.69 -8.75 5.53
N THR A 81 11.33 -7.79 4.68
CA THR A 81 12.26 -6.99 3.88
C THR A 81 12.11 -5.53 4.25
N TRP A 82 13.23 -4.87 4.52
CA TRP A 82 13.29 -3.44 4.87
C TRP A 82 14.59 -2.83 4.35
N GLN A 83 14.49 -1.73 3.58
CA GLN A 83 15.62 -1.05 2.94
C GLN A 83 16.58 -2.00 2.17
N GLY A 84 16.02 -2.94 1.41
CA GLY A 84 16.79 -3.92 0.63
C GLY A 84 17.34 -5.12 1.43
N ASN A 85 17.34 -5.04 2.77
CA ASN A 85 17.76 -6.16 3.62
C ASN A 85 16.58 -7.10 3.90
N THR A 86 16.82 -8.40 3.81
CA THR A 86 15.83 -9.44 4.13
C THR A 86 16.30 -10.28 5.29
N GLY A 87 15.44 -10.47 6.28
CA GLY A 87 15.74 -11.24 7.48
C GLY A 87 14.52 -11.43 8.39
N TRP A 88 14.74 -11.90 9.60
CA TRP A 88 13.73 -12.27 10.57
C TRP A 88 13.66 -11.27 11.71
N VAL A 89 12.45 -10.81 12.01
CA VAL A 89 12.15 -9.94 13.15
C VAL A 89 11.11 -10.60 14.05
N SER A 90 11.10 -10.25 15.33
CA SER A 90 10.07 -10.74 16.25
C SER A 90 8.76 -9.99 16.03
N GLU A 91 7.63 -10.71 15.93
CA GLU A 91 6.32 -10.10 15.69
C GLU A 91 5.89 -9.12 16.79
N ARG A 92 6.41 -9.27 18.01
CA ARG A 92 6.08 -8.38 19.14
C ARG A 92 6.46 -6.91 18.89
N TYR A 93 7.41 -6.65 17.98
CA TYR A 93 7.94 -5.32 17.70
C TYR A 93 7.47 -4.75 16.36
N ILE A 94 6.55 -5.43 15.69
CA ILE A 94 5.96 -4.97 14.44
C ILE A 94 4.44 -4.99 14.56
N ARG A 95 3.80 -3.93 14.06
CA ARG A 95 2.34 -3.87 13.95
C ARG A 95 1.91 -3.60 12.52
N PRO A 96 0.78 -4.16 12.06
CA PRO A 96 0.26 -3.85 10.74
C PRO A 96 0.17 -2.34 10.57
N MET A 97 0.74 -1.86 9.48
CA MET A 97 0.49 -0.50 9.05
C MET A 97 -0.91 -0.51 8.43
N GLN A 98 -1.84 0.25 8.99
CA GLN A 98 -3.21 0.36 8.46
C GLN A 98 -3.19 1.06 7.10
N THR A 99 -2.87 0.30 6.06
CA THR A 99 -3.40 0.51 4.72
C THR A 99 -4.76 -0.18 4.70
N ALA A 100 -5.82 0.52 4.31
CA ALA A 100 -7.18 -0.01 4.25
C ALA A 100 -7.20 -1.49 3.83
N GLN A 101 -7.73 -2.34 4.71
CA GLN A 101 -7.71 -3.80 4.56
C GLN A 101 -8.35 -4.19 3.22
N ALA A 102 -7.72 -5.14 2.51
CA ALA A 102 -8.40 -5.87 1.45
C ALA A 102 -9.68 -6.50 2.04
N PRO A 103 -10.83 -6.43 1.35
CA PRO A 103 -12.05 -7.05 1.84
C PRO A 103 -11.81 -8.54 2.10
N ARG A 104 -12.03 -8.98 3.33
CA ARG A 104 -12.09 -10.40 3.65
C ARG A 104 -13.24 -11.00 2.83
N PRO A 105 -13.10 -12.18 2.19
CA PRO A 105 -14.23 -12.85 1.58
C PRO A 105 -15.28 -13.09 2.66
N ALA A 106 -16.44 -12.43 2.55
CA ALA A 106 -17.55 -12.68 3.43
C ALA A 106 -18.07 -14.10 3.14
N ALA A 107 -18.11 -14.95 4.17
CA ALA A 107 -18.85 -16.20 4.10
C ALA A 107 -20.31 -15.91 3.66
N PRO A 108 -20.97 -16.82 2.93
CA PRO A 108 -22.34 -16.58 2.47
C PRO A 108 -23.26 -16.45 3.68
N ARG A 109 -23.74 -15.24 3.97
CA ARG A 109 -24.83 -15.03 4.91
C ARG A 109 -26.14 -15.23 4.17
N ALA A 110 -26.97 -16.12 4.71
CA ALA A 110 -28.32 -16.40 4.27
C ALA A 110 -29.14 -15.12 4.10
N VAL A 111 -29.93 -15.09 3.03
CA VAL A 111 -30.80 -13.99 2.63
C VAL A 111 -31.94 -13.88 3.66
N ALA A 112 -32.04 -12.73 4.32
CA ALA A 112 -33.26 -12.27 4.98
C ALA A 112 -33.84 -11.08 4.18
N PRO A 113 -35.17 -10.90 4.13
CA PRO A 113 -35.82 -10.14 3.07
C PRO A 113 -35.64 -8.64 3.23
N ALA A 114 -35.57 -7.95 2.08
CA ALA A 114 -35.41 -6.51 1.96
C ALA A 114 -36.62 -5.72 2.49
N PRO A 115 -36.42 -4.54 3.11
CA PRO A 115 -37.41 -3.49 3.09
C PRO A 115 -37.16 -2.53 1.92
N ALA A 116 -38.26 -1.85 1.56
CA ALA A 116 -38.53 -1.19 0.30
C ALA A 116 -37.62 0.00 -0.08
N ARG A 117 -37.68 0.32 -1.37
CA ARG A 117 -37.03 1.43 -2.09
C ARG A 117 -37.09 2.76 -1.32
N VAL A 118 -35.94 3.44 -1.25
CA VAL A 118 -35.87 4.89 -1.00
C VAL A 118 -35.34 5.56 -2.27
N ALA A 119 -36.07 6.59 -2.71
CA ALA A 119 -35.82 7.47 -3.85
C ALA A 119 -34.42 8.14 -3.83
N PRO A 120 -33.92 8.73 -4.94
CA PRO A 120 -32.56 9.23 -5.02
C PRO A 120 -32.35 10.40 -4.06
N ARG A 121 -31.37 10.27 -3.16
CA ARG A 121 -31.00 11.33 -2.22
C ARG A 121 -30.30 12.48 -2.97
N PRO A 122 -30.65 13.75 -2.70
CA PRO A 122 -29.99 14.90 -3.32
C PRO A 122 -28.49 14.94 -3.03
N ALA A 123 -27.72 15.53 -3.96
CA ALA A 123 -26.30 15.79 -3.82
C ALA A 123 -26.01 16.51 -2.50
N VAL A 124 -25.33 15.82 -1.57
CA VAL A 124 -24.90 16.42 -0.31
C VAL A 124 -23.77 17.40 -0.60
N ALA A 125 -23.99 18.65 -0.17
CA ALA A 125 -23.03 19.75 -0.23
C ALA A 125 -21.69 19.36 0.41
N ARG A 126 -20.59 19.81 -0.22
CA ARG A 126 -19.22 19.71 0.33
C ARG A 126 -19.19 20.32 1.73
N THR A 127 -18.82 19.53 2.73
CA THR A 127 -18.56 20.04 4.08
C THR A 127 -17.42 21.08 4.02
N PRO A 128 -17.58 22.28 4.60
CA PRO A 128 -16.48 23.21 4.77
C PRO A 128 -15.38 22.60 5.65
N ALA A 129 -14.12 22.81 5.27
CA ALA A 129 -12.99 22.44 6.11
C ALA A 129 -13.03 23.25 7.41
N ALA A 130 -13.07 22.55 8.56
CA ALA A 130 -12.88 23.16 9.86
C ALA A 130 -11.46 23.78 9.96
N PRO A 131 -11.31 25.01 10.50
CA PRO A 131 -10.01 25.64 10.70
C PRO A 131 -9.18 24.87 11.74
N GLY A 132 -7.91 24.59 11.44
CA GLY A 132 -6.92 24.25 12.47
C GLY A 132 -6.60 22.77 12.72
N SER A 133 -7.08 21.82 11.91
CA SER A 133 -6.67 20.42 12.11
C SER A 133 -5.27 20.15 11.55
N LYS A 134 -4.25 20.08 12.41
CA LYS A 134 -2.90 19.54 12.15
C LYS A 134 -2.94 18.02 11.90
N GLY A 135 -3.71 17.57 10.91
CA GLY A 135 -3.69 16.17 10.46
C GLY A 135 -2.59 15.99 9.42
N LYS A 136 -1.76 14.94 9.54
CA LYS A 136 -0.80 14.58 8.50
C LYS A 136 -1.59 14.29 7.22
N TRP A 137 -1.15 14.77 6.07
CA TRP A 137 -1.86 14.59 4.80
C TRP A 137 -0.88 14.20 3.71
N VAL A 138 -1.40 13.48 2.71
CA VAL A 138 -0.67 13.03 1.53
C VAL A 138 -1.41 13.47 0.27
N LEU A 139 -0.69 13.65 -0.83
CA LEU A 139 -1.32 13.76 -2.16
C LEU A 139 -1.23 12.41 -2.85
N GLU A 140 -2.38 11.84 -3.19
CA GLU A 140 -2.44 10.68 -4.06
C GLU A 140 -2.61 11.17 -5.49
N CYS A 141 -1.61 10.93 -6.32
CA CYS A 141 -1.52 11.38 -7.70
C CYS A 141 -1.51 10.16 -8.63
N GLY A 142 -2.24 10.20 -9.74
CA GLY A 142 -2.12 9.11 -10.70
C GLY A 142 -3.20 9.08 -11.77
N ASN A 143 -3.19 7.99 -12.52
CA ASN A 143 -4.15 7.68 -13.56
C ASN A 143 -4.33 6.16 -13.68
N MET A 144 -5.47 5.72 -14.22
CA MET A 144 -5.77 4.31 -14.48
C MET A 144 -5.25 3.83 -15.84
N SER A 145 -5.07 4.72 -16.81
CA SER A 145 -4.61 4.36 -18.16
C SER A 145 -3.62 5.40 -18.71
N PRO A 146 -2.32 5.09 -18.83
CA PRO A 146 -1.66 3.93 -18.23
C PRO A 146 -1.80 3.95 -16.70
N PHE A 147 -1.80 2.78 -16.04
CA PHE A 147 -1.87 2.75 -14.58
C PHE A 147 -0.56 3.25 -13.97
N TRP A 148 -0.63 4.32 -13.19
CA TRP A 148 0.46 4.79 -12.37
C TRP A 148 -0.10 5.51 -11.16
N ARG A 149 0.62 5.43 -10.04
CA ARG A 149 0.25 6.07 -8.79
C ARG A 149 1.49 6.56 -8.06
N VAL A 150 1.42 7.78 -7.56
CA VAL A 150 2.42 8.35 -6.65
C VAL A 150 1.73 8.87 -5.41
N ILE A 151 2.22 8.47 -4.24
CA ILE A 151 1.81 9.05 -2.97
C ILE A 151 2.89 10.05 -2.55
N VAL A 152 2.52 11.33 -2.52
CA VAL A 152 3.40 12.41 -2.08
C VAL A 152 3.29 12.55 -0.57
N HIS A 153 4.35 12.14 0.13
CA HIS A 153 4.54 12.48 1.53
C HIS A 153 5.25 13.83 1.58
N THR A 154 4.48 14.90 1.82
CA THR A 154 5.01 16.27 1.80
C THR A 154 6.21 16.43 2.73
N GLY A 155 7.33 16.93 2.19
CA GLY A 155 8.58 17.10 2.92
C GLY A 155 9.35 15.82 3.26
N GLU A 156 8.87 14.63 2.88
CA GLU A 156 9.51 13.35 3.19
C GLU A 156 9.97 12.63 1.91
N ALA A 157 9.02 12.07 1.14
CA ALA A 157 9.32 11.19 0.01
C ALA A 157 8.13 11.01 -0.93
N LEU A 158 8.39 10.50 -2.13
CA LEU A 158 7.39 9.98 -3.06
C LEU A 158 7.39 8.45 -3.04
N ASP A 159 6.25 7.83 -2.77
CA ASP A 159 6.07 6.39 -3.01
C ASP A 159 5.50 6.19 -4.42
N VAL A 160 6.32 5.66 -5.31
CA VAL A 160 6.02 5.58 -6.74
C VAL A 160 5.68 4.14 -7.14
N ASN A 161 4.53 3.94 -7.76
CA ASN A 161 4.13 2.71 -8.42
C ASN A 161 3.84 2.99 -9.90
N LEU A 162 4.66 2.42 -10.77
CA LEU A 162 4.51 2.54 -12.22
C LEU A 162 4.03 1.21 -12.77
N ARG A 163 2.81 1.17 -13.33
CA ARG A 163 2.24 -0.03 -13.99
C ARG A 163 2.25 -1.28 -13.09
N GLY A 164 2.02 -1.11 -11.79
CA GLY A 164 2.03 -2.19 -10.81
C GLY A 164 3.40 -2.48 -10.20
N GLN A 165 4.49 -1.91 -10.76
CA GLN A 165 5.85 -2.08 -10.27
C GLN A 165 6.21 -0.94 -9.29
N PRO A 166 6.44 -1.23 -8.00
CA PRO A 166 6.87 -0.22 -7.04
C PRO A 166 8.33 0.16 -7.30
N LEU A 167 8.59 1.45 -7.55
CA LEU A 167 9.96 2.01 -7.64
C LEU A 167 10.57 2.28 -6.26
N GLY A 168 9.80 2.02 -5.21
CA GLY A 168 10.19 2.30 -3.84
C GLY A 168 9.93 3.75 -3.44
N MET A 169 10.40 4.11 -2.25
CA MET A 169 10.34 5.48 -1.76
C MET A 169 11.50 6.28 -2.33
N LEU A 170 11.17 7.39 -2.96
CA LEU A 170 12.11 8.35 -3.52
C LEU A 170 12.11 9.58 -2.60
N PRO A 171 13.16 9.80 -1.80
CA PRO A 171 13.31 11.02 -1.00
C PRO A 171 13.16 12.27 -1.86
N ILE A 172 12.43 13.28 -1.35
CA ILE A 172 12.30 14.57 -2.04
C ILE A 172 13.63 15.32 -1.88
N ILE A 173 14.35 15.49 -2.98
CA ILE A 173 15.63 16.22 -3.03
C ILE A 173 15.46 17.70 -3.36
N HIS A 174 14.33 18.06 -3.97
CA HIS A 174 14.01 19.44 -4.29
C HIS A 174 12.49 19.66 -4.28
N GLN A 175 12.06 20.73 -3.64
CA GLN A 175 10.67 21.17 -3.61
C GLN A 175 10.59 22.68 -3.81
N GLN A 176 9.86 23.12 -4.83
CA GLN A 176 9.58 24.52 -5.10
C GLN A 176 8.06 24.73 -5.20
N GLN A 177 7.55 25.75 -4.52
CA GLN A 177 6.13 26.10 -4.53
C GLN A 177 5.94 27.51 -5.06
N ASP A 178 5.28 27.64 -6.20
CA ASP A 178 4.83 28.92 -6.72
C ASP A 178 3.46 29.24 -6.09
N ARG A 179 3.43 30.30 -5.27
CA ARG A 179 2.24 30.72 -4.53
C ARG A 179 1.59 31.92 -5.19
N ASN A 180 0.27 32.05 -5.09
CA ASN A 180 -0.44 33.26 -5.52
C ASN A 180 -0.26 34.40 -4.50
N ARG A 181 -0.82 35.59 -4.82
CA ARG A 181 -0.87 36.76 -3.92
C ARG A 181 -1.52 36.50 -2.54
N TRP A 182 -2.22 35.39 -2.37
CA TRP A 182 -2.88 34.95 -1.14
C TRP A 182 -2.13 33.79 -0.46
N ASN A 183 -0.85 33.60 -0.79
CA ASN A 183 0.02 32.55 -0.24
C ASN A 183 -0.48 31.11 -0.48
N THR A 184 -1.38 30.89 -1.44
CA THR A 184 -1.88 29.55 -1.79
C THR A 184 -0.96 28.93 -2.83
N ALA A 185 -0.47 27.71 -2.59
CA ALA A 185 0.37 26.97 -3.54
C ALA A 185 -0.42 26.63 -4.82
N MET A 186 -0.12 27.33 -5.92
CA MET A 186 -0.76 27.14 -7.23
C MET A 186 -0.01 26.12 -8.08
N LYS A 187 1.30 26.01 -7.88
CA LYS A 187 2.15 25.04 -8.56
C LYS A 187 3.22 24.56 -7.60
N THR A 188 3.42 23.26 -7.53
CA THR A 188 4.47 22.63 -6.75
C THR A 188 5.30 21.75 -7.67
N VAL A 189 6.61 22.02 -7.73
CA VAL A 189 7.59 21.20 -8.44
C VAL A 189 8.31 20.36 -7.40
N LEU A 190 8.35 19.06 -7.61
CA LEU A 190 9.00 18.08 -6.75
C LEU A 190 10.01 17.31 -7.60
N LYS A 191 11.22 17.14 -7.10
CA LYS A 191 12.19 16.19 -7.63
C LYS A 191 12.56 15.23 -6.53
N SER A 192 12.55 13.94 -6.85
CA SER A 192 12.81 12.90 -5.87
C SER A 192 13.69 11.82 -6.44
N SER A 193 14.67 11.37 -5.66
CA SER A 193 15.64 10.36 -6.10
C SER A 193 16.15 9.55 -4.92
N ASN A 194 16.40 8.27 -5.15
CA ASN A 194 17.09 7.38 -4.21
C ASN A 194 18.46 6.90 -4.73
N GLY A 195 19.00 7.57 -5.75
CA GLY A 195 20.26 7.20 -6.43
C GLY A 195 20.11 6.16 -7.54
N GLN A 196 19.13 5.25 -7.44
CA GLN A 196 18.86 4.24 -8.48
C GLN A 196 17.65 4.60 -9.36
N SER A 197 16.71 5.37 -8.83
CA SER A 197 15.48 5.78 -9.50
C SER A 197 15.16 7.22 -9.15
N GLN A 198 14.63 7.94 -10.13
CA GLN A 198 14.23 9.34 -10.00
C GLN A 198 12.80 9.51 -10.50
N ALA A 199 12.06 10.40 -9.84
CA ALA A 199 10.76 10.88 -10.26
C ALA A 199 10.70 12.40 -10.05
N ASP A 200 10.47 13.11 -11.14
CA ASP A 200 10.21 14.53 -11.11
C ASP A 200 8.73 14.75 -11.37
N MET A 201 8.09 15.66 -10.66
CA MET A 201 6.67 15.95 -10.89
C MET A 201 6.32 17.39 -10.63
N THR A 202 5.34 17.87 -11.39
CA THR A 202 4.75 19.20 -11.25
C THR A 202 3.26 19.06 -10.99
N VAL A 203 2.83 19.45 -9.80
CA VAL A 203 1.43 19.51 -9.41
C VAL A 203 0.94 20.94 -9.59
N LYS A 204 -0.16 21.15 -10.32
CA LYS A 204 -0.77 22.46 -10.57
C LYS A 204 -2.23 22.46 -10.12
N TYR A 205 -2.66 23.57 -9.55
CA TYR A 205 -4.07 23.81 -9.28
C TYR A 205 -4.85 23.93 -10.61
N THR A 206 -6.06 23.37 -10.63
CA THR A 206 -6.97 23.41 -11.77
C THR A 206 -8.42 23.44 -11.29
N LYS A 207 -9.33 24.01 -12.09
CA LYS A 207 -10.74 24.12 -11.71
C LYS A 207 -11.43 22.76 -11.66
N GLN A 208 -11.10 21.87 -12.60
CA GLN A 208 -11.70 20.53 -12.70
C GLN A 208 -10.68 19.52 -13.25
N CYS A 209 -10.48 18.44 -12.52
CA CYS A 209 -9.69 17.28 -12.94
C CYS A 209 -10.40 16.02 -12.42
N PHE A 210 -10.67 15.05 -13.30
CA PHE A 210 -11.30 13.80 -12.88
C PHE A 210 -10.22 12.78 -12.47
N HIS A 211 -10.09 12.53 -11.16
CA HIS A 211 -9.15 11.55 -10.63
C HIS A 211 -9.71 10.14 -10.85
N THR A 212 -9.20 9.45 -11.87
CA THR A 212 -9.69 8.15 -12.34
C THR A 212 -9.55 7.05 -11.29
N LEU A 213 -8.47 7.07 -10.48
CA LEU A 213 -8.23 6.09 -9.42
C LEU A 213 -9.32 6.11 -8.33
N SER A 214 -9.78 7.30 -7.93
CA SER A 214 -10.82 7.45 -6.90
C SER A 214 -12.21 7.81 -7.43
N LYS A 215 -12.35 7.95 -8.75
CA LYS A 215 -13.57 8.40 -9.46
C LYS A 215 -14.16 9.71 -8.89
N GLN A 216 -13.31 10.71 -8.62
CA GLN A 216 -13.71 11.97 -8.01
C GLN A 216 -13.20 13.19 -8.78
N ASN A 217 -13.99 14.26 -8.78
CA ASN A 217 -13.54 15.57 -9.26
C ASN A 217 -12.65 16.24 -8.21
N VAL A 218 -11.41 16.50 -8.60
CA VAL A 218 -10.37 17.14 -7.78
C VAL A 218 -9.86 18.41 -8.45
N HIS A 219 -9.08 19.18 -7.70
CA HIS A 219 -8.60 20.51 -8.12
C HIS A 219 -7.10 20.56 -8.39
N TYR A 220 -6.45 19.40 -8.52
CA TYR A 220 -5.02 19.33 -8.82
C TYR A 220 -4.78 18.41 -10.00
N ARG A 221 -4.03 18.92 -10.98
CA ARG A 221 -3.49 18.16 -12.11
C ARG A 221 -2.01 17.95 -11.87
N VAL A 222 -1.49 16.82 -12.31
CA VAL A 222 -0.07 16.48 -12.20
C VAL A 222 0.50 16.06 -13.53
N LYS A 223 1.74 16.48 -13.75
CA LYS A 223 2.65 15.93 -14.74
C LYS A 223 3.82 15.31 -14.01
N ALA A 224 4.15 14.06 -14.28
CA ALA A 224 5.26 13.35 -13.69
C ALA A 224 6.20 12.83 -14.78
N MET A 225 7.49 12.89 -14.56
CA MET A 225 8.55 12.30 -15.36
C MET A 225 9.19 11.20 -14.52
N ILE A 226 8.93 9.94 -14.86
CA ILE A 226 9.36 8.78 -14.08
C ILE A 226 10.09 7.83 -15.01
N ARG A 227 11.38 7.55 -14.76
CA ARG A 227 12.21 6.73 -15.64
C ARG A 227 12.21 7.18 -17.12
N GLY A 228 12.09 8.48 -17.36
CA GLY A 228 12.02 9.06 -18.72
C GLY A 228 10.63 9.03 -19.37
N GLU A 229 9.60 8.46 -18.72
CA GLU A 229 8.23 8.47 -19.21
C GLU A 229 7.45 9.68 -18.65
N GLU A 230 6.81 10.46 -19.54
CA GLU A 230 5.88 11.53 -19.13
C GLU A 230 4.50 10.94 -18.84
N LEU A 231 4.04 11.15 -17.61
CA LEU A 231 2.78 10.65 -17.08
C LEU A 231 1.91 11.83 -16.65
N ASN A 232 0.67 11.83 -17.12
CA ASN A 232 -0.31 12.87 -16.82
C ASN A 232 -1.46 12.28 -16.00
N GLY A 233 -1.97 13.05 -15.05
CA GLY A 233 -3.03 12.60 -14.15
C GLY A 233 -3.59 13.70 -13.26
N CYS A 234 -4.37 13.30 -12.27
CA CYS A 234 -4.92 14.19 -11.25
C CYS A 234 -4.38 13.81 -9.87
N CYS A 235 -4.40 14.75 -8.92
CA CYS A 235 -4.05 14.51 -7.53
C CYS A 235 -5.21 14.80 -6.58
N ARG A 236 -5.37 13.94 -5.59
CA ARG A 236 -6.32 14.08 -4.50
C ARG A 236 -5.57 14.27 -3.18
N ALA A 237 -5.97 15.28 -2.41
CA ALA A 237 -5.52 15.40 -1.02
C ALA A 237 -6.25 14.38 -0.14
N VAL A 238 -5.49 13.62 0.64
CA VAL A 238 -6.01 12.60 1.57
C VAL A 238 -5.42 12.89 2.94
N ARG A 239 -6.28 13.01 3.95
CA ARG A 239 -5.86 13.12 5.35
C ARG A 239 -5.51 11.73 5.86
N ILE A 240 -4.34 11.60 6.47
CA ILE A 240 -3.91 10.40 7.18
C ILE A 240 -4.01 10.71 8.68
N GLN A 241 -4.93 10.00 9.35
CA GLN A 241 -5.17 10.12 10.79
C GLN A 241 -3.97 9.62 11.59
#